data_AF-A0AAP5BDU3-F1
#
_entry.id   AF-A0AAP5BDU3-F1
#
_cell.length_a   1.000
_cell.length_b   1.000
_cell.length_c   1.000
_cell.angle_alpha   90.00
_cell.angle_beta   90.00
_cell.angle_gamma   90.00
#
_symmetry.space_group_name_H-M   'P 1'
#
loop_
_entity.id
_entity.type
_entity.pdbx_description
1 polymer ?
#
loop_
_entity_poly.entity_id
_entity_poly.type
_entity_poly.pdbx_seq_one_letter_code
_entity_poly.pdbx_strand_id
1 'polypeptide(L)'
;MQHLNQPLPERLAALELLANDAGLVDELKARQRAETDKRRAALAAELKALPNRERELAALTKNAAYEHAALEKAATEYREAERRDKEATARAVMAALADEGARRAILTKLERSAPPELADALDDLSFADDLLRNAVRTDETANRSWTGARVKVVTSNIDAIGAARAKLAEAQGAIRELARDGLMPSDAMVTRCAEIVDAAMEPAFAFIPRKLWDLRRDKPASDIVAEVRGYMQ
;
A
#
# COMPACT_ATOMS: atom_id res chain seq x y z
N MET A 1 -50.39 -42.39 -87.27
CA MET A 1 -49.45 -41.25 -87.26
C MET A 1 -50.18 -39.93 -87.59
N GLN A 2 -51.05 -39.44 -86.71
CA GLN A 2 -51.77 -38.16 -86.92
C GLN A 2 -51.77 -37.21 -85.71
N HIS A 3 -51.04 -37.53 -84.64
CA HIS A 3 -51.01 -36.70 -83.43
C HIS A 3 -49.77 -35.80 -83.32
N LEU A 4 -48.89 -35.80 -84.34
CA LEU A 4 -47.62 -35.06 -84.31
C LEU A 4 -47.71 -33.61 -84.85
N ASN A 5 -48.89 -33.14 -85.31
CA ASN A 5 -49.09 -31.82 -85.94
C ASN A 5 -50.08 -30.85 -85.23
N GLN A 6 -50.62 -31.18 -84.05
CA GLN A 6 -51.49 -30.26 -83.28
C GLN A 6 -50.68 -29.25 -82.43
N PRO A 7 -51.18 -28.07 -82.06
CA PRO A 7 -50.47 -27.19 -81.12
C PRO A 7 -50.25 -27.90 -79.77
N LEU A 8 -49.07 -27.73 -79.17
CA LEU A 8 -48.66 -28.32 -77.88
C LEU A 8 -49.75 -28.35 -76.79
N PRO A 9 -50.50 -27.26 -76.53
CA PRO A 9 -51.54 -27.25 -75.50
C PRO A 9 -52.70 -28.23 -75.76
N GLU A 10 -53.11 -28.44 -77.00
CA GLU A 10 -54.21 -29.37 -77.32
C GLU A 10 -53.79 -30.84 -77.18
N ARG A 11 -52.52 -31.15 -77.48
CA ARG A 11 -51.96 -32.49 -77.24
C ARG A 11 -51.83 -32.79 -75.76
N LEU A 12 -51.45 -31.79 -74.96
CA LEU A 12 -51.39 -31.92 -73.50
C LEU A 12 -52.77 -32.18 -72.92
N ALA A 13 -53.79 -31.41 -73.34
CA ALA A 13 -55.17 -31.62 -72.90
C ALA A 13 -55.72 -33.01 -73.26
N ALA A 14 -55.43 -33.51 -74.47
CA ALA A 14 -55.83 -34.86 -74.88
C ALA A 14 -55.11 -35.97 -74.08
N LEU A 15 -53.83 -35.76 -73.74
CA LEU A 15 -53.06 -36.67 -72.89
C LEU A 15 -53.54 -36.64 -71.42
N GLU A 16 -53.91 -35.48 -70.90
CA GLU A 16 -54.52 -35.34 -69.56
C GLU A 16 -55.88 -36.05 -69.48
N LEU A 17 -56.71 -35.95 -70.52
CA LEU A 17 -58.00 -36.65 -70.58
C LEU A 17 -57.80 -38.18 -70.61
N LEU A 18 -56.88 -38.67 -71.45
CA LEU A 18 -56.50 -40.09 -71.51
C LEU A 18 -55.89 -40.59 -70.19
N ALA A 19 -55.08 -39.79 -69.51
CA ALA A 19 -54.50 -40.13 -68.23
C ALA A 19 -55.54 -40.16 -67.10
N ASN A 20 -56.57 -39.32 -67.18
CA ASN A 20 -57.73 -39.34 -66.27
C ASN A 20 -58.63 -40.56 -66.55
N ASP A 21 -58.96 -40.84 -67.80
CA ASP A 21 -59.81 -41.99 -68.19
C ASP A 21 -59.14 -43.34 -67.89
N ALA A 22 -57.79 -43.40 -67.93
CA ALA A 22 -57.00 -44.56 -67.52
C ALA A 22 -56.76 -44.65 -66.00
N GLY A 23 -57.25 -43.70 -65.19
CA GLY A 23 -57.11 -43.69 -63.73
C GLY A 23 -55.70 -43.36 -63.18
N LEU A 24 -54.75 -43.04 -64.05
CA LEU A 24 -53.33 -42.82 -63.69
C LEU A 24 -53.12 -41.60 -62.79
N VAL A 25 -53.97 -40.59 -62.90
CA VAL A 25 -53.91 -39.38 -62.06
C VAL A 25 -54.26 -39.71 -60.60
N ASP A 26 -55.24 -40.58 -60.36
CA ASP A 26 -55.62 -41.00 -59.02
C ASP A 26 -54.60 -41.97 -58.42
N GLU A 27 -53.98 -42.83 -59.23
CA GLU A 27 -52.86 -43.67 -58.81
C GLU A 27 -51.62 -42.84 -58.41
N LEU A 28 -51.27 -41.81 -59.19
CA LEU A 28 -50.17 -40.90 -58.85
C LEU A 28 -50.47 -40.10 -57.58
N LYS A 29 -51.70 -39.59 -57.43
CA LYS A 29 -52.13 -38.94 -56.18
C LYS A 29 -52.08 -39.90 -54.99
N ALA A 30 -52.49 -41.16 -55.17
CA ALA A 30 -52.43 -42.18 -54.12
C ALA A 30 -50.99 -42.54 -53.74
N ARG A 31 -50.09 -42.66 -54.73
CA ARG A 31 -48.64 -42.86 -54.48
C ARG A 31 -48.02 -41.66 -53.78
N GLN A 32 -48.35 -40.44 -54.20
CA GLN A 32 -47.85 -39.22 -53.58
C GLN A 32 -48.34 -39.09 -52.13
N ARG A 33 -49.62 -39.43 -51.87
CA ARG A 33 -50.17 -39.51 -50.49
C ARG A 33 -49.43 -40.55 -49.66
N ALA A 34 -49.21 -41.74 -50.20
CA ALA A 34 -48.48 -42.80 -49.50
C ALA A 34 -47.02 -42.42 -49.18
N GLU A 35 -46.35 -41.68 -50.08
CA GLU A 35 -45.01 -41.14 -49.80
C GLU A 35 -45.03 -40.05 -48.73
N THR A 36 -46.00 -39.13 -48.77
CA THR A 36 -46.16 -38.13 -47.71
C THR A 36 -46.48 -38.78 -46.37
N ASP A 37 -47.29 -39.84 -46.33
CA ASP A 37 -47.63 -40.55 -45.09
C ASP A 37 -46.42 -41.29 -44.51
N LYS A 38 -45.59 -41.91 -45.36
CA LYS A 38 -44.29 -42.47 -44.93
C LYS A 38 -43.38 -41.40 -44.33
N ARG A 39 -43.31 -40.22 -44.95
CA ARG A 39 -42.51 -39.10 -44.44
C ARG A 39 -43.05 -38.56 -43.12
N ARG A 40 -44.38 -38.46 -42.96
CA ARG A 40 -45.01 -38.07 -41.69
C ARG A 40 -44.81 -39.10 -40.60
N ALA A 41 -44.86 -40.40 -40.93
CA ALA A 41 -44.59 -41.47 -39.99
C ALA A 41 -43.12 -41.47 -39.51
N ALA A 42 -42.16 -41.22 -40.42
CA ALA A 42 -40.75 -41.07 -40.07
C ALA A 42 -40.52 -39.88 -39.13
N LEU A 43 -41.10 -38.71 -39.45
CA LEU A 43 -41.00 -37.52 -38.59
C LEU A 43 -41.65 -37.71 -37.22
N ALA A 44 -42.75 -38.46 -37.14
CA ALA A 44 -43.38 -38.80 -35.85
C ALA A 44 -42.50 -39.75 -35.01
N ALA A 45 -41.80 -40.68 -35.65
CA ALA A 45 -40.84 -41.56 -34.97
C ALA A 45 -39.63 -40.78 -34.46
N GLU A 46 -39.09 -39.84 -35.26
CA GLU A 46 -38.02 -38.92 -34.84
C GLU A 46 -38.44 -38.05 -33.66
N LEU A 47 -39.64 -37.45 -33.71
CA LEU A 47 -40.16 -36.64 -32.61
C LEU A 47 -40.33 -37.45 -31.31
N LYS A 48 -40.78 -38.70 -31.42
CA LYS A 48 -40.96 -39.59 -30.26
C LYS A 48 -39.64 -40.08 -29.67
N ALA A 49 -38.59 -40.17 -30.49
CA ALA A 49 -37.24 -40.52 -30.02
C ALA A 49 -36.57 -39.36 -29.26
N LEU A 50 -37.01 -38.11 -29.48
CA LEU A 50 -36.48 -36.95 -28.78
C LEU A 50 -36.98 -36.87 -27.33
N PRO A 51 -36.11 -36.54 -26.36
CA PRO A 51 -36.53 -36.34 -24.97
C PRO A 51 -37.37 -35.07 -24.82
N ASN A 52 -38.60 -35.18 -24.32
CA ASN A 52 -39.39 -33.99 -23.94
C ASN A 52 -39.05 -33.57 -22.50
N ARG A 53 -38.03 -32.71 -22.37
CA ARG A 53 -37.49 -32.21 -21.09
C ARG A 53 -38.10 -30.88 -20.62
N GLU A 54 -39.23 -30.45 -21.16
CA GLU A 54 -39.84 -29.15 -20.84
C GLU A 54 -40.00 -28.90 -19.33
N ARG A 55 -40.43 -29.92 -18.58
CA ARG A 55 -40.59 -29.82 -17.11
C ARG A 55 -39.26 -29.70 -16.37
N GLU A 56 -38.22 -30.42 -16.81
CA GLU A 56 -36.88 -30.34 -16.21
C GLU A 56 -36.25 -28.97 -16.51
N LEU A 57 -36.38 -28.47 -17.74
CA LEU A 57 -35.91 -27.14 -18.12
C LEU A 57 -36.63 -26.04 -17.33
N ALA A 58 -37.94 -26.15 -17.15
CA ALA A 58 -38.71 -25.21 -16.33
C ALA A 58 -38.30 -25.24 -14.84
N ALA A 59 -37.98 -26.41 -14.30
CA ALA A 59 -37.45 -26.52 -12.94
C ALA A 59 -36.06 -25.90 -12.82
N LEU A 60 -35.17 -26.14 -13.80
CA LEU A 60 -33.82 -25.58 -13.84
C LEU A 60 -33.85 -24.04 -13.98
N THR A 61 -34.72 -23.49 -14.82
CA THR A 61 -34.85 -22.02 -14.96
C THR A 61 -35.40 -21.39 -13.69
N LYS A 62 -36.37 -22.03 -13.03
CA LYS A 62 -36.88 -21.57 -11.73
C LYS A 62 -35.80 -21.58 -10.66
N ASN A 63 -35.01 -22.65 -10.57
CA ASN A 63 -33.90 -22.73 -9.61
C ASN A 63 -32.83 -21.68 -9.91
N ALA A 64 -32.46 -21.48 -11.17
CA ALA A 64 -31.50 -20.44 -11.56
C ALA A 64 -31.99 -19.04 -11.16
N ALA A 65 -33.28 -18.74 -11.33
CA ALA A 65 -33.85 -17.47 -10.90
C ALA A 65 -33.81 -17.28 -9.37
N TYR A 66 -34.07 -18.35 -8.61
CA TYR A 66 -33.98 -18.32 -7.15
C TYR A 66 -32.54 -18.05 -6.68
N GLU A 67 -31.56 -18.76 -7.24
CA GLU A 67 -30.14 -18.57 -6.89
C GLU A 67 -29.65 -17.16 -7.28
N HIS A 68 -30.10 -16.63 -8.42
CA HIS A 68 -29.77 -15.26 -8.82
C HIS A 68 -30.31 -14.22 -7.82
N ALA A 69 -31.55 -14.37 -7.38
CA ALA A 69 -32.14 -13.48 -6.37
C ALA A 69 -31.40 -13.61 -5.02
N ALA A 70 -30.97 -14.81 -4.64
CA ALA A 70 -30.16 -15.02 -3.44
C ALA A 70 -28.79 -14.33 -3.55
N LEU A 71 -28.14 -14.39 -4.70
CA LEU A 71 -26.88 -13.70 -4.98
C LEU A 71 -27.03 -12.17 -4.92
N GLU A 72 -28.09 -11.62 -5.50
CA GLU A 72 -28.37 -10.18 -5.43
C GLU A 72 -28.55 -9.73 -3.97
N LYS A 73 -29.31 -10.50 -3.18
CA LYS A 73 -29.48 -10.22 -1.75
C LYS A 73 -28.15 -10.27 -1.01
N ALA A 74 -27.35 -11.30 -1.22
CA ALA A 74 -26.02 -11.41 -0.62
C ALA A 74 -25.10 -10.23 -1.04
N ALA A 75 -25.18 -9.80 -2.30
CA ALA A 75 -24.43 -8.63 -2.77
C ALA A 75 -24.86 -7.33 -2.09
N THR A 76 -26.15 -7.16 -1.80
CA THR A 76 -26.63 -6.00 -1.02
C THR A 76 -26.15 -6.05 0.42
N GLU A 77 -26.23 -7.21 1.09
CA GLU A 77 -25.76 -7.40 2.46
C GLU A 77 -24.24 -7.17 2.56
N TYR A 78 -23.47 -7.65 1.57
CA TYR A 78 -22.04 -7.40 1.49
C TYR A 78 -21.71 -5.91 1.37
N ARG A 79 -22.40 -5.17 0.49
CA ARG A 79 -22.20 -3.71 0.34
C ARG A 79 -22.56 -2.96 1.63
N GLU A 80 -23.61 -3.39 2.33
CA GLU A 80 -23.97 -2.80 3.62
C GLU A 80 -22.91 -3.09 4.70
N ALA A 81 -22.39 -4.31 4.74
CA ALA A 81 -21.30 -4.69 5.65
C ALA A 81 -20.03 -3.87 5.35
N GLU A 82 -19.67 -3.71 4.08
CA GLU A 82 -18.54 -2.88 3.65
C GLU A 82 -18.73 -1.41 4.04
N ARG A 83 -19.95 -0.86 3.91
CA ARG A 83 -20.25 0.50 4.38
C ARG A 83 -20.07 0.62 5.89
N ARG A 84 -20.58 -0.34 6.67
CA ARG A 84 -20.45 -0.35 8.14
C ARG A 84 -18.99 -0.44 8.58
N ASP A 85 -18.18 -1.25 7.91
CA ASP A 85 -16.75 -1.36 8.16
C ASP A 85 -16.02 -0.03 7.89
N LYS A 86 -16.30 0.60 6.73
CA LYS A 86 -15.77 1.93 6.40
C LYS A 86 -16.18 3.01 7.41
N GLU A 87 -17.42 2.98 7.89
CA GLU A 87 -17.89 3.91 8.92
C GLU A 87 -17.21 3.66 10.27
N ALA A 88 -17.03 2.40 10.67
CA ALA A 88 -16.37 2.03 11.92
C ALA A 88 -14.88 2.41 11.90
N THR A 89 -14.18 2.10 10.80
CA THR A 89 -12.77 2.48 10.61
C THR A 89 -12.61 3.99 10.59
N ALA A 90 -13.47 4.73 9.87
CA ALA A 90 -13.44 6.20 9.88
C ALA A 90 -13.64 6.77 11.29
N ARG A 91 -14.59 6.25 12.07
CA ARG A 91 -14.81 6.67 13.47
C ARG A 91 -13.58 6.40 14.34
N ALA A 92 -12.96 5.24 14.20
CA ALA A 92 -11.75 4.90 14.95
C ALA A 92 -10.59 5.85 14.63
N VAL A 93 -10.37 6.14 13.34
CA VAL A 93 -9.33 7.10 12.90
C VAL A 93 -9.61 8.50 13.43
N MET A 94 -10.85 8.98 13.33
CA MET A 94 -11.21 10.32 13.81
C MET A 94 -11.05 10.44 15.34
N ALA A 95 -11.41 9.40 16.10
CA ALA A 95 -11.19 9.35 17.53
C ALA A 95 -9.69 9.40 17.87
N ALA A 96 -8.87 8.58 17.19
CA ALA A 96 -7.42 8.58 17.38
C ALA A 96 -6.80 9.95 17.06
N LEU A 97 -7.21 10.60 15.97
CA LEU A 97 -6.72 11.93 15.61
C LEU A 97 -7.12 13.00 16.63
N ALA A 98 -8.33 12.93 17.17
CA ALA A 98 -8.79 13.86 18.20
C ALA A 98 -7.99 13.70 19.50
N ASP A 99 -7.80 12.45 19.96
CA ASP A 99 -7.03 12.13 21.16
C ASP A 99 -5.55 12.48 21.00
N GLU A 100 -4.97 12.19 19.83
CA GLU A 100 -3.61 12.62 19.49
C GLU A 100 -3.49 14.14 19.46
N GLY A 101 -4.48 14.86 18.92
CA GLY A 101 -4.50 16.31 18.91
C GLY A 101 -4.51 16.90 20.32
N ALA A 102 -5.38 16.39 21.19
CA ALA A 102 -5.45 16.80 22.59
C ALA A 102 -4.14 16.48 23.33
N ARG A 103 -3.60 15.27 23.14
CA ARG A 103 -2.33 14.85 23.75
C ARG A 103 -1.17 15.73 23.29
N ARG A 104 -1.04 16.00 22.00
CA ARG A 104 0.00 16.89 21.45
C ARG A 104 -0.13 18.30 22.03
N ALA A 105 -1.35 18.83 22.14
CA ALA A 105 -1.55 20.15 22.75
C ALA A 105 -1.12 20.21 24.22
N ILE A 106 -1.34 19.13 25.00
CA ILE A 106 -0.87 19.04 26.38
C ILE A 106 0.65 18.94 26.42
N LEU A 107 1.27 18.09 25.59
CA LEU A 107 2.74 17.97 25.53
C LEU A 107 3.40 19.30 25.17
N THR A 108 2.88 20.02 24.18
CA THR A 108 3.39 21.35 23.82
C THR A 108 3.22 22.37 24.95
N LYS A 109 2.13 22.29 25.73
CA LYS A 109 1.94 23.15 26.90
C LYS A 109 2.97 22.82 27.99
N LEU A 110 3.22 21.53 28.25
CA LEU A 110 4.23 21.08 29.21
C LEU A 110 5.63 21.56 28.81
N GLU A 111 6.01 21.36 27.55
CA GLU A 111 7.29 21.84 27.00
C GLU A 111 7.44 23.36 27.14
N ARG A 112 6.38 24.14 26.93
CA ARG A 112 6.40 25.60 27.11
C ARG A 112 6.44 26.05 28.57
N SER A 113 5.93 25.23 29.49
CA SER A 113 5.95 25.52 30.93
C SER A 113 7.20 24.96 31.63
N ALA A 114 8.04 24.22 30.92
CA ALA A 114 9.27 23.67 31.46
C ALA A 114 10.22 24.80 31.90
N PRO A 115 11.08 24.56 32.90
CA PRO A 115 12.05 25.55 33.35
C PRO A 115 12.98 25.98 32.19
N PRO A 116 13.30 27.28 32.05
CA PRO A 116 14.13 27.79 30.95
C PRO A 116 15.52 27.15 30.89
N GLU A 117 16.02 26.66 32.03
CA GLU A 117 17.31 25.97 32.14
C GLU A 117 17.38 24.72 31.26
N LEU A 118 16.24 24.05 30.98
CA LEU A 118 16.20 22.91 30.06
C LEU A 118 16.39 23.34 28.60
N ALA A 119 15.88 24.52 28.23
CA ALA A 119 16.09 25.08 26.89
C ALA A 119 17.56 25.49 26.71
N ASP A 120 18.12 26.19 27.70
CA ASP A 120 19.54 26.55 27.73
C ASP A 120 20.44 25.31 27.64
N ALA A 121 20.09 24.23 28.34
CA ALA A 121 20.81 22.96 28.27
C ALA A 121 20.75 22.30 26.88
N LEU A 122 19.61 22.36 26.20
CA LEU A 122 19.48 21.86 24.82
C LEU A 122 20.31 22.67 23.83
N ASP A 123 20.35 23.99 24.01
CA ASP A 123 21.19 24.88 23.20
C ASP A 123 22.68 24.60 23.45
N ASP A 124 23.08 24.43 24.71
CA ASP A 124 24.44 24.04 25.11
C ASP A 124 24.83 22.70 24.46
N LEU A 125 24.00 21.64 24.56
CA LEU A 125 24.28 20.35 23.93
C LEU A 125 24.35 20.42 22.40
N SER A 126 23.54 21.28 21.78
CA SER A 126 23.57 21.50 20.32
C SER A 126 24.87 22.18 19.91
N PHE A 127 25.31 23.17 20.68
CA PHE A 127 26.60 23.82 20.47
C PHE A 127 27.77 22.83 20.67
N ALA A 128 27.70 21.94 21.66
CA ALA A 128 28.68 20.88 21.84
C ALA A 128 28.74 19.91 20.64
N ASP A 129 27.60 19.54 20.05
CA ASP A 129 27.57 18.71 18.82
C ASP A 129 28.27 19.41 17.65
N ASP A 130 28.03 20.71 17.47
CA ASP A 130 28.70 21.52 16.45
C ASP A 130 30.22 21.60 16.69
N LEU A 131 30.66 21.73 17.94
CA LEU A 131 32.08 21.70 18.29
C LEU A 131 32.71 20.34 17.97
N LEU A 132 32.04 19.23 18.32
CA LEU A 132 32.51 17.88 18.01
C LEU A 132 32.62 17.65 16.50
N ARG A 133 31.67 18.18 15.72
CA ARG A 133 31.73 18.10 14.25
C ARG A 133 32.96 18.84 13.68
N ASN A 134 33.35 19.94 14.31
CA ASN A 134 34.53 20.72 13.92
C ASN A 134 35.85 20.15 14.48
N ALA A 135 35.79 19.25 15.47
CA ALA A 135 36.95 18.56 16.05
C ALA A 135 37.41 17.32 15.24
N VAL A 136 36.69 16.96 14.17
CA VAL A 136 37.05 15.81 13.31
C VAL A 136 38.38 16.07 12.63
N ARG A 137 39.32 15.15 12.82
CA ARG A 137 40.67 15.18 12.27
C ARG A 137 41.04 13.84 11.67
N THR A 138 41.74 13.90 10.55
CA THR A 138 42.30 12.73 9.87
C THR A 138 43.77 13.04 9.65
N ASP A 139 44.61 12.39 10.44
CA ASP A 139 46.05 12.59 10.39
C ASP A 139 46.69 11.47 9.57
N GLU A 140 47.52 11.85 8.60
CA GLU A 140 48.36 10.92 7.84
C GLU A 140 49.76 10.93 8.44
N THR A 141 50.16 9.85 9.10
CA THR A 141 51.54 9.66 9.55
C THR A 141 52.28 8.74 8.59
N ALA A 142 53.44 9.19 8.11
CA ALA A 142 54.32 8.37 7.30
C ALA A 142 55.20 7.51 8.22
N ASN A 143 54.94 6.21 8.27
CA ASN A 143 55.76 5.24 8.98
C ASN A 143 56.63 4.42 8.01
N ARG A 144 57.63 3.71 8.54
CA ARG A 144 58.35 2.68 7.79
C ARG A 144 57.88 1.31 8.24
N SER A 145 57.57 0.43 7.29
CA SER A 145 57.37 -0.99 7.57
C SER A 145 58.66 -1.64 8.07
N TRP A 146 58.57 -2.85 8.60
CA TRP A 146 59.74 -3.66 8.99
C TRP A 146 60.70 -3.94 7.81
N THR A 147 60.22 -3.80 6.56
CA THR A 147 61.01 -3.90 5.32
C THR A 147 61.56 -2.57 4.82
N GLY A 148 61.38 -1.47 5.56
CA GLY A 148 61.89 -0.13 5.21
C GLY A 148 61.05 0.63 4.18
N ALA A 149 59.97 0.05 3.66
CA ALA A 149 59.04 0.73 2.76
C ALA A 149 58.22 1.79 3.51
N ARG A 150 57.99 2.95 2.88
CA ARG A 150 57.12 3.99 3.44
C ARG A 150 55.67 3.50 3.39
N VAL A 151 55.05 3.35 4.55
CA VAL A 151 53.64 3.03 4.72
C VAL A 151 52.95 4.26 5.33
N LYS A 152 51.88 4.73 4.69
CA LYS A 152 51.02 5.76 5.26
C LYS A 152 50.07 5.09 6.25
N VAL A 153 50.10 5.52 7.51
CA VAL A 153 49.10 5.15 8.51
C VAL A 153 48.17 6.33 8.65
N VAL A 154 46.89 6.11 8.31
CA VAL A 154 45.84 7.10 8.50
C VAL A 154 45.18 6.83 9.84
N THR A 155 45.30 7.77 10.77
CA THR A 155 44.59 7.74 12.06
C THR A 155 43.48 8.79 12.00
N SER A 156 42.25 8.36 12.23
CA SER A 156 41.08 9.26 12.28
C SER A 156 40.38 9.13 13.61
N ASN A 157 39.90 10.26 14.14
CA ASN A 157 39.11 10.31 15.38
C ASN A 157 37.59 10.23 15.13
N ILE A 158 37.16 9.94 13.89
CA ILE A 158 35.75 9.93 13.47
C ILE A 158 34.89 9.01 14.35
N ASP A 159 35.34 7.79 14.63
CA ASP A 159 34.54 6.82 15.40
C ASP A 159 34.33 7.28 16.85
N ALA A 160 35.36 7.84 17.46
CA ALA A 160 35.30 8.34 18.83
C ALA A 160 34.44 9.61 18.94
N ILE A 161 34.51 10.51 17.94
CA ILE A 161 33.60 11.65 17.82
C ILE A 161 32.16 11.17 17.58
N GLY A 162 31.96 10.16 16.73
CA GLY A 162 30.66 9.57 16.48
C GLY A 162 30.01 9.03 17.77
N ALA A 163 30.79 8.36 18.61
CA ALA A 163 30.33 7.87 19.91
C ALA A 163 29.96 9.01 20.88
N ALA A 164 30.77 10.08 20.94
CA ALA A 164 30.47 11.24 21.77
C ALA A 164 29.20 11.98 21.31
N ARG A 165 29.02 12.15 19.99
CA ARG A 165 27.81 12.77 19.41
C ARG A 165 26.56 11.94 19.67
N ALA A 166 26.67 10.60 19.65
CA ALA A 166 25.56 9.73 20.01
C ALA A 166 25.11 9.94 21.46
N LYS A 167 26.05 10.17 22.39
CA LYS A 167 25.75 10.48 23.79
C LYS A 167 25.08 11.85 23.96
N LEU A 168 25.49 12.86 23.21
CA LEU A 168 24.80 14.16 23.19
C LEU A 168 23.36 14.04 22.65
N ALA A 169 23.15 13.26 21.57
CA ALA A 169 21.83 13.04 21.01
C ALA A 169 20.89 12.29 21.98
N GLU A 170 21.41 11.27 22.68
CA GLU A 170 20.69 10.56 23.75
C GLU A 170 20.27 11.52 24.87
N ALA A 171 21.18 12.39 25.30
CA ALA A 171 20.93 13.40 26.33
C ALA A 171 19.90 14.45 25.90
N GLN A 172 19.95 14.94 24.66
CA GLN A 172 18.92 15.83 24.12
C GLN A 172 17.53 15.16 24.11
N GLY A 173 17.47 13.86 23.80
CA GLY A 173 16.25 13.07 23.91
C GLY A 173 15.73 13.04 25.34
N ALA A 174 16.59 12.69 26.29
CA ALA A 174 16.25 12.61 27.71
C ALA A 174 15.77 13.96 28.29
N ILE A 175 16.39 15.09 27.91
CA ILE A 175 15.95 16.42 28.36
C ILE A 175 14.58 16.79 27.79
N ARG A 176 14.29 16.42 26.53
CA ARG A 176 12.96 16.63 25.93
C ARG A 176 11.89 15.77 26.59
N GLU A 177 12.23 14.55 27.01
CA GLU A 177 11.33 13.71 27.80
C GLU A 177 11.11 14.29 29.20
N LEU A 178 12.16 14.81 29.83
CA LEU A 178 12.08 15.50 31.11
C LEU A 178 11.16 16.73 31.02
N ALA A 179 11.26 17.54 29.95
CA ALA A 179 10.38 18.67 29.70
C ALA A 179 8.89 18.29 29.54
N ARG A 180 8.60 17.02 29.25
CA ARG A 180 7.25 16.46 29.14
C ARG A 180 6.78 15.78 30.43
N ASP A 181 7.63 15.66 31.43
CA ASP A 181 7.25 15.17 32.75
C ASP A 181 6.59 16.29 33.55
N GLY A 182 5.25 16.25 33.61
CA GLY A 182 4.46 17.22 34.37
C GLY A 182 4.31 16.91 35.86
N LEU A 183 4.88 15.80 36.35
CA LEU A 183 4.78 15.38 37.75
C LEU A 183 6.03 15.72 38.56
N MET A 184 7.17 15.87 37.89
CA MET A 184 8.42 16.23 38.54
C MET A 184 8.43 17.71 38.96
N PRO A 185 8.78 18.04 40.22
CA PRO A 185 8.98 19.42 40.64
C PRO A 185 10.09 20.11 39.83
N SER A 186 9.93 21.40 39.52
CA SER A 186 10.88 22.15 38.69
C SER A 186 12.33 22.09 39.18
N ASP A 187 12.57 22.21 40.50
CA ASP A 187 13.92 22.13 41.06
C ASP A 187 14.58 20.75 40.83
N ALA A 188 13.77 19.69 40.91
CA ALA A 188 14.21 18.33 40.63
C ALA A 188 14.48 18.12 39.13
N MET A 189 13.68 18.74 38.25
CA MET A 189 13.92 18.73 36.81
C MET A 189 15.24 19.43 36.45
N VAL A 190 15.52 20.60 37.03
CA VAL A 190 16.77 21.33 36.78
C VAL A 190 17.97 20.52 37.25
N THR A 191 17.89 19.93 38.46
CA THR A 191 18.93 19.06 39.00
C THR A 191 19.18 17.86 38.08
N ARG A 192 18.11 17.19 37.64
CA ARG A 192 18.21 16.03 36.75
C ARG A 192 18.74 16.41 35.36
N CYS A 193 18.37 17.58 34.86
CA CYS A 193 18.89 18.11 33.60
C CYS A 193 20.40 18.33 33.68
N ALA A 194 20.90 18.92 34.78
CA ALA A 194 22.33 19.10 35.00
C ALA A 194 23.08 17.76 35.00
N GLU A 195 22.57 16.74 35.70
CA GLU A 195 23.16 15.39 35.71
C GLU A 195 23.23 14.78 34.30
N ILE A 196 22.19 14.96 33.49
CA ILE A 196 22.14 14.47 32.10
C ILE A 196 23.19 15.17 31.25
N VAL A 197 23.30 16.50 31.35
CA VAL A 197 24.30 17.29 30.62
C VAL A 197 25.71 16.89 31.03
N ASP A 198 25.99 16.80 32.32
CA ASP A 198 27.32 16.44 32.84
C ASP A 198 27.76 15.06 32.34
N ALA A 199 26.88 14.06 32.40
CA ALA A 199 27.16 12.71 31.91
C ALA A 199 27.40 12.68 30.39
N ALA A 200 26.67 13.49 29.62
CA ALA A 200 26.78 13.54 28.18
C ALA A 200 28.02 14.31 27.70
N MET A 201 28.45 15.32 28.46
CA MET A 201 29.61 16.16 28.15
C MET A 201 30.93 15.49 28.49
N GLU A 202 30.97 14.56 29.44
CA GLU A 202 32.18 13.82 29.81
C GLU A 202 32.94 13.22 28.61
N PRO A 203 32.31 12.46 27.69
CA PRO A 203 32.99 11.96 26.48
C PRO A 203 33.33 13.08 25.49
N ALA A 204 32.57 14.17 25.45
CA ALA A 204 32.83 15.30 24.56
C ALA A 204 34.09 16.09 24.98
N PHE A 205 34.40 16.14 26.28
CA PHE A 205 35.59 16.81 26.80
C PHE A 205 36.92 16.16 26.42
N ALA A 206 36.90 14.95 25.85
CA ALA A 206 38.08 14.37 25.21
C ALA A 206 38.52 15.16 23.96
N PHE A 207 37.60 15.90 23.34
CA PHE A 207 37.82 16.66 22.11
C PHE A 207 37.65 18.18 22.29
N ILE A 208 36.77 18.58 23.23
CA ILE A 208 36.49 19.97 23.55
C ILE A 208 37.22 20.33 24.84
N PRO A 209 38.19 21.27 24.83
CA PRO A 209 38.84 21.69 26.06
C PRO A 209 37.85 22.27 27.07
N ARG A 210 37.83 21.74 28.30
CA ARG A 210 36.94 22.22 29.39
C ARG A 210 37.01 23.73 29.60
N LYS A 211 38.22 24.31 29.53
CA LYS A 211 38.43 25.76 29.64
C LYS A 211 37.68 26.57 28.58
N LEU A 212 37.55 26.05 27.36
CA LEU A 212 36.80 26.71 26.29
C LEU A 212 35.30 26.55 26.47
N TRP A 213 34.88 25.40 27.00
CA TRP A 213 33.49 25.14 27.34
C TRP A 213 32.96 26.04 28.48
N ASP A 214 33.79 26.30 29.49
CA ASP A 214 33.43 27.18 30.60
C ASP A 214 33.23 28.63 30.12
N LEU A 215 33.94 29.05 29.08
CA LEU A 215 33.87 30.39 28.48
C LEU A 215 32.78 30.52 27.39
N ARG A 216 31.97 29.48 27.17
CA ARG A 216 31.03 29.41 26.03
C ARG A 216 30.01 30.54 25.95
N ARG A 217 29.66 31.15 27.10
CA ARG A 217 28.70 32.25 27.19
C ARG A 217 29.36 33.63 27.11
N ASP A 218 30.67 33.70 27.33
CA ASP A 218 31.43 34.96 27.40
C ASP A 218 32.20 35.25 26.10
N LYS A 219 32.49 34.21 25.30
CA LYS A 219 33.27 34.30 24.06
C LYS A 219 32.37 34.05 22.84
N PRO A 220 32.58 34.76 21.71
CA PRO A 220 31.83 34.50 20.50
C PRO A 220 32.05 33.05 20.00
N ALA A 221 30.95 32.41 19.60
CA ALA A 221 30.94 31.01 19.15
C ALA A 221 31.93 30.74 18.00
N SER A 222 32.15 31.71 17.11
CA SER A 222 33.12 31.63 16.01
C SER A 222 34.54 31.33 16.49
N ASP A 223 34.95 31.95 17.60
CA ASP A 223 36.31 31.88 18.09
C ASP A 223 36.54 30.55 18.82
N ILE A 224 35.52 30.05 19.51
CA ILE A 224 35.54 28.72 20.14
C ILE A 224 35.63 27.63 19.07
N VAL A 225 34.83 27.73 18.01
CA VAL A 225 34.86 26.79 16.87
C VAL A 225 36.23 26.82 16.19
N ALA A 226 36.81 28.01 15.98
CA ALA A 226 38.14 28.15 15.39
C ALA A 226 39.22 27.45 16.22
N GLU A 227 39.18 27.61 17.54
CA GLU A 227 40.15 26.98 18.45
C GLU A 227 39.99 25.46 18.52
N VAL A 228 38.74 24.94 18.55
CA VAL A 228 38.48 23.48 18.52
C VAL A 228 38.92 22.86 17.18
N ARG A 229 38.68 23.57 16.07
CA ARG A 229 39.13 23.14 14.74
C ARG A 229 40.66 23.16 14.58
N GLY A 230 41.38 23.84 15.48
CA GLY A 230 42.85 23.94 15.46
C GLY A 230 43.40 25.14 14.69
N TYR A 231 42.67 26.27 14.64
CA TYR A 231 43.16 27.52 14.03
C TYR A 231 44.00 28.40 14.97
N MET A 232 44.26 27.99 16.21
CA MET A 232 45.33 28.58 17.02
C MET A 232 46.20 27.49 17.64
N GLN A 233 47.45 27.47 17.16
CA GLN A 233 48.64 26.68 17.53
C GLN A 233 48.75 25.27 16.95
#